data_AF-A0A3A0BI86-F1
#
_entry.id   AF-A0A3A0BI86-F1
#
_cell.length_a   1.000
_cell.length_b   1.000
_cell.length_c   1.000
_cell.angle_alpha   90.00
_cell.angle_beta   90.00
_cell.angle_gamma   90.00
#
_symmetry.space_group_name_H-M   'P 1'
#
loop_
_entity.id
_entity.type
_entity.pdbx_description
1 polymer ?
#
loop_
_entity_poly.entity_id
_entity_poly.type
_entity_poly.pdbx_seq_one_letter_code
_entity_poly.pdbx_strand_id
1 'polypeptide(L)'
;GRFAAKEAAAKALGTGIWRHGVRWTDIEVSRDETSGAPTLHFYGAAAQRVQALGWTTWSVSLSHDRERVIAFVVALGEAALGELRGQP
;
A
#
# COMPACT_ATOMS: atom_id res chain seq x y z
N GLY A 1 -5.36 -2.77 -13.42
CA GLY A 1 -4.67 -1.71 -12.67
C GLY A 1 -4.91 -1.78 -11.17
N ARG A 2 -6.07 -1.30 -10.70
CA ARG A 2 -6.34 -1.03 -9.28
C ARG A 2 -6.13 -2.24 -8.34
N PHE A 3 -6.54 -3.44 -8.75
CA PHE A 3 -6.33 -4.63 -7.92
C PHE A 3 -4.84 -4.94 -7.69
N ALA A 4 -4.00 -4.82 -8.72
CA ALA A 4 -2.55 -5.00 -8.58
C ALA A 4 -1.93 -3.97 -7.61
N ALA A 5 -2.38 -2.72 -7.66
CA ALA A 5 -1.96 -1.69 -6.70
C ALA A 5 -2.40 -2.00 -5.26
N LYS A 6 -3.65 -2.49 -5.08
CA LYS A 6 -4.15 -2.90 -3.76
C LYS A 6 -3.34 -4.05 -3.18
N GLU A 7 -3.01 -5.05 -3.99
CA GLU A 7 -2.16 -6.19 -3.59
C GLU A 7 -0.73 -5.73 -3.22
N ALA A 8 -0.12 -4.86 -4.04
CA ALA A 8 1.20 -4.31 -3.77
C ALA A 8 1.22 -3.48 -2.48
N ALA A 9 0.18 -2.67 -2.23
CA ALA A 9 0.04 -1.90 -1.00
C ALA A 9 -0.15 -2.80 0.23
N ALA A 10 -1.00 -3.84 0.14
CA ALA A 10 -1.19 -4.79 1.24
C ALA A 10 0.11 -5.52 1.62
N LYS A 11 0.97 -5.82 0.64
CA LYS A 11 2.31 -6.39 0.88
C LYS A 11 3.25 -5.39 1.57
N ALA A 12 3.26 -4.13 1.14
CA ALA A 12 4.05 -3.09 1.79
C ALA A 12 3.62 -2.82 3.26
N LEU A 13 2.36 -3.11 3.60
CA LEU A 13 1.87 -3.13 4.98
C LEU A 13 2.35 -4.36 5.81
N GLY A 14 3.19 -5.22 5.24
CA GLY A 14 3.65 -6.46 5.89
C GLY A 14 2.52 -7.48 6.06
N THR A 15 1.50 -7.43 5.20
CA THR A 15 0.35 -8.33 5.24
C THR A 15 0.14 -8.98 3.87
N GLY A 16 -1.10 -9.35 3.57
CA GLY A 16 -1.64 -9.58 2.23
C GLY A 16 -3.13 -9.25 2.28
N ILE A 17 -3.81 -9.17 1.14
CA ILE A 17 -5.25 -8.93 1.16
C ILE A 17 -5.94 -10.07 1.93
N TRP A 18 -6.89 -9.72 2.80
CA TRP A 18 -7.64 -10.59 3.72
C TRP A 18 -6.84 -11.18 4.88
N ARG A 19 -5.55 -10.86 5.00
CA ARG A 19 -4.74 -11.23 6.17
C ARG A 19 -4.77 -10.10 7.19
N HIS A 20 -4.68 -10.45 8.47
CA HIS A 20 -4.67 -9.48 9.57
C HIS A 20 -5.85 -8.49 9.54
N GLY A 21 -7.00 -8.90 8.99
CA GLY A 21 -8.21 -8.07 8.92
C GLY A 21 -8.25 -7.04 7.79
N VAL A 22 -7.18 -6.87 7.01
CA VAL A 22 -7.12 -5.90 5.90
C VAL A 22 -7.97 -6.39 4.72
N ARG A 23 -9.04 -5.66 4.39
CA ARG A 23 -9.87 -5.96 3.22
C ARG A 23 -9.38 -5.18 2.00
N TRP A 24 -9.64 -5.67 0.80
CA TRP A 24 -9.33 -4.90 -0.42
C TRP A 24 -10.10 -3.56 -0.50
N THR A 25 -11.24 -3.45 0.17
CA THR A 25 -12.01 -2.20 0.31
C THR A 25 -11.34 -1.19 1.22
N ASP A 26 -10.43 -1.64 2.09
CA ASP A 26 -9.70 -0.78 3.02
C ASP A 26 -8.53 -0.04 2.34
N ILE A 27 -8.22 -0.39 1.09
CA ILE A 27 -7.19 0.24 0.28
C ILE A 27 -7.85 0.83 -0.95
N GLU A 28 -7.96 2.14 -1.05
CA GLU A 28 -8.47 2.82 -2.24
C GLU A 28 -7.31 3.25 -3.14
N VAL A 29 -7.51 3.09 -4.44
CA VAL A 29 -6.60 3.60 -5.47
C VAL A 29 -7.35 4.69 -6.20
N SER A 30 -6.93 5.94 -6.02
CA SER A 30 -7.54 7.12 -6.64
C SER A 30 -6.62 7.70 -7.70
N ARG A 31 -7.08 8.74 -8.39
CA ARG A 31 -6.25 9.55 -9.27
C ARG A 31 -6.22 10.95 -8.72
N ASP A 32 -5.03 11.51 -8.59
CA ASP A 32 -4.85 12.91 -8.27
C ASP A 32 -5.47 13.76 -9.39
N GLU A 33 -6.29 14.75 -9.02
CA GLU A 33 -7.07 15.54 -9.98
C GLU A 33 -6.19 16.49 -10.81
N THR A 34 -5.03 16.90 -10.29
CA THR A 34 -4.15 17.88 -10.95
C THR A 34 -3.12 17.19 -11.84
N SER A 35 -2.44 16.17 -11.33
CA SER A 35 -1.37 15.45 -12.02
C SER A 35 -1.85 14.20 -12.77
N GLY A 36 -3.03 13.68 -12.44
CA GLY A 36 -3.53 12.40 -12.96
C GLY A 36 -2.82 11.17 -12.41
N ALA A 37 -1.83 11.35 -11.52
CA ALA A 37 -1.06 10.26 -10.94
C ALA A 37 -1.93 9.38 -10.02
N PRO A 38 -1.72 8.05 -9.98
CA PRO A 38 -2.43 7.20 -9.04
C PRO A 38 -2.00 7.50 -7.59
N THR A 39 -2.97 7.52 -6.68
CA THR A 39 -2.76 7.73 -5.24
C THR A 39 -3.33 6.57 -4.43
N LEU A 40 -2.85 6.40 -3.20
CA LEU A 40 -3.36 5.40 -2.25
C LEU A 40 -4.01 6.08 -1.06
N HIS A 41 -5.19 5.60 -0.67
CA HIS A 41 -5.86 5.98 0.57
C HIS A 41 -6.19 4.72 1.37
N PHE A 42 -6.03 4.79 2.68
CA PHE A 42 -6.19 3.65 3.57
C PHE A 42 -7.29 3.91 4.58
N TYR A 43 -8.09 2.88 4.84
CA TYR A 43 -9.23 2.90 5.75
C TYR A 43 -9.19 1.68 6.67
N GLY A 44 -10.06 1.64 7.68
CA GLY A 44 -10.26 0.46 8.52
C GLY A 44 -8.96 -0.16 9.06
N ALA A 45 -8.83 -1.48 8.89
CA ALA A 45 -7.66 -2.23 9.36
C ALA A 45 -6.36 -1.83 8.63
N ALA A 46 -6.44 -1.41 7.36
CA ALA A 46 -5.27 -0.95 6.63
C ALA A 46 -4.71 0.36 7.22
N ALA A 47 -5.58 1.32 7.53
CA ALA A 47 -5.18 2.59 8.15
C ALA A 47 -4.54 2.39 9.53
N GLN A 48 -5.09 1.49 10.35
CA GLN A 48 -4.50 1.13 11.64
C GLN A 48 -3.09 0.55 11.48
N ARG A 49 -2.87 -0.27 10.44
CA ARG A 49 -1.56 -0.86 10.16
C ARG A 49 -0.56 0.18 9.65
N VAL A 50 -0.98 1.11 8.79
CA VAL A 50 -0.17 2.26 8.35
C VAL A 50 0.36 3.03 9.56
N GLN A 51 -0.53 3.36 10.51
CA GLN A 51 -0.17 4.07 11.73
C GLN A 51 0.78 3.27 12.62
N ALA A 52 0.49 1.98 12.84
CA ALA A 52 1.33 1.11 13.67
C ALA A 52 2.76 0.95 13.13
N LEU A 53 2.92 0.93 11.81
CA LEU A 53 4.22 0.83 11.14
C LEU A 53 4.97 2.17 11.02
N GLY A 54 4.31 3.29 11.31
CA GLY A 54 4.91 4.62 11.18
C GLY A 54 5.07 5.09 9.73
N TRP A 55 4.33 4.50 8.77
CA TRP A 55 4.37 4.92 7.37
C TRP A 55 3.60 6.22 7.15
N THR A 56 4.26 7.20 6.56
CA THR A 56 3.73 8.57 6.39
C THR A 56 3.54 8.95 4.94
N THR A 57 4.35 8.42 4.03
CA THR A 57 4.30 8.75 2.60
C THR A 57 4.20 7.50 1.75
N TRP A 58 3.34 7.54 0.74
CA TRP A 58 3.07 6.42 -0.16
C TRP A 58 3.14 6.86 -1.61
N SER A 59 3.92 6.12 -2.40
CA SER A 59 4.01 6.29 -3.85
C SER A 59 3.57 5.00 -4.52
N VAL A 60 2.75 5.12 -5.56
CA VAL A 60 2.30 3.99 -6.39
C VAL A 60 2.53 4.30 -7.86
N SER A 61 3.01 3.30 -8.59
CA SER A 61 3.08 3.34 -10.05
C SER A 61 2.42 2.11 -10.64
N LEU A 62 1.75 2.29 -11.78
CA LEU A 62 1.00 1.26 -12.49
C LEU A 62 1.46 1.21 -13.94
N SER A 63 1.80 0.02 -14.41
CA SER A 63 2.03 -0.26 -15.82
C SER A 63 1.19 -1.45 -16.24
N HIS A 64 0.64 -1.42 -17.44
CA HIS A 64 -0.12 -2.54 -17.97
C HIS A 64 0.02 -2.66 -19.48
N ASP A 65 -0.09 -3.89 -19.97
CA ASP A 65 -0.28 -4.21 -21.37
C ASP A 65 -1.61 -4.96 -21.55
N ARG A 66 -1.77 -5.72 -22.64
CA ARG A 66 -3.00 -6.50 -22.91
C ARG A 66 -3.19 -7.68 -21.96
N GLU A 67 -2.11 -8.27 -21.47
CA GLU A 67 -2.14 -9.54 -20.76
C GLU A 67 -1.85 -9.38 -19.27
N ARG A 68 -1.12 -8.31 -18.90
CA ARG A 68 -0.51 -8.16 -17.59
C ARG A 68 -0.66 -6.75 -17.05
N VAL A 69 -0.68 -6.68 -15.72
CA VAL A 69 -0.66 -5.44 -14.95
C VAL A 69 0.41 -5.61 -13.89
N ILE A 70 1.28 -4.61 -13.75
CA ILE A 70 2.26 -4.52 -12.70
C ILE A 70 1.97 -3.26 -11.89
N ALA A 71 2.08 -3.37 -10.56
CA ALA A 71 2.05 -2.24 -9.66
C ALA A 71 3.30 -2.26 -8.78
N PHE A 72 3.89 -1.08 -8.59
CA PHE A 72 5.01 -0.89 -7.67
C PHE A 72 4.59 0.12 -6.61
N VAL A 73 4.78 -0.24 -5.33
CA VAL A 73 4.39 0.59 -4.20
C VAL A 73 5.59 0.78 -3.28
N VAL A 74 5.83 2.03 -2.89
CA VAL A 74 6.84 2.41 -1.91
C VAL A 74 6.15 3.11 -0.76
N ALA A 75 6.47 2.70 0.47
CA ALA A 75 6.12 3.39 1.69
C ALA A 75 7.39 3.97 2.32
N LEU A 76 7.29 5.21 2.80
CA LEU A 76 8.33 5.89 3.56
C LEU A 76 7.73 6.27 4.91
N GLY A 77 8.56 6.28 5.94
CA GLY A 77 8.17 6.72 7.27
C GLY A 77 9.30 6.50 8.25
N GLU A 78 9.09 6.95 9.49
CA GLU A 78 10.00 6.62 10.58
C GLU A 78 9.65 5.21 11.04
N ALA A 79 10.46 4.23 10.62
CA ALA A 79 10.33 2.89 11.14
C ALA A 79 10.44 2.96 12.67
N ALA A 80 9.47 2.39 13.38
CA ALA A 80 9.59 2.19 14.82
C ALA A 80 10.90 1.43 15.06
N LEU A 81 11.87 2.09 15.72
CA LEU A 81 13.25 1.63 15.93
C LEU A 81 13.36 0.23 16.58
N GLY A 82 12.26 -0.35 17.04
CA GLY A 82 12.17 -1.69 17.61
C GLY A 82 12.00 -2.85 16.60
N GLU A 83 11.43 -2.65 15.42
CA GLU A 83 11.10 -3.77 14.51
C GLU A 83 12.25 -4.14 13.55
N LEU A 84 13.16 -3.22 13.25
CA LEU A 84 14.31 -3.47 12.36
C LEU A 84 15.45 -4.25 13.03
N ARG A 85 15.40 -4.50 14.35
CA ARG A 85 16.40 -5.29 15.08
C ARG A 85 16.05 -6.78 15.21
N GLY A 86 14.94 -7.22 14.63
CA GLY A 86 14.33 -8.53 14.89
C GLY A 86 14.08 -9.40 13.67
N GLN A 87 14.85 -9.29 12.59
CA GLN A 87 14.83 -10.29 11.51
C GLN A 87 16.22 -10.93 11.36
N PRO A 88 16.31 -12.28 11.30
CA PRO A 88 17.58 -13.00 11.19
C PRO A 88 18.30 -12.74 9.87
#